data_AF-A0A353VJ17-F1
#
_entry.id   AF-A0A353VJ17-F1
#
_cell.length_a   1.000
_cell.length_b   1.000
_cell.length_c   1.000
_cell.angle_alpha   90.00
_cell.angle_beta   90.00
_cell.angle_gamma   90.00
#
_symmetry.space_group_name_H-M   'P 1'
#
loop_
_entity.id
_entity.type
_entity.pdbx_description
1 polymer ?
#
loop_
_entity_poly.entity_id
_entity_poly.type
_entity_poly.pdbx_seq_one_letter_code
_entity_poly.pdbx_strand_id
1 'polypeptide(L)'
;MDYTVLIGFEFIMVHSGVFMAIIPRKFSLYILVPFYGLFALAFNASVTDNQILILFALVVLNRMRFAFTDVPPIVKVRSILFSVLAAFIYFVSIMVMLPLGGFLPEFGLDYSYYTEFMEPLEHSVGGDFEREPHRLIAFGAVFFLLLAILELFSGTMAKRMKSSGGIFLLFSDFEPMSKRF
;
A
#
# COMPACT_ATOMS: atom_id res chain seq x y z
N MET A 1 8.53 12.52 -13.62
CA MET A 1 7.27 12.00 -13.03
C MET A 1 7.44 12.29 -11.56
N ASP A 2 6.65 13.22 -11.02
CA ASP A 2 7.01 13.84 -9.74
C ASP A 2 6.94 12.82 -8.61
N TYR A 3 8.07 12.60 -7.95
CA TYR A 3 8.21 11.61 -6.90
C TYR A 3 7.31 11.90 -5.70
N THR A 4 7.10 13.18 -5.40
CA THR A 4 6.19 13.64 -4.34
C THR A 4 4.75 13.22 -4.60
N VAL A 5 4.30 13.32 -5.85
CA VAL A 5 2.95 12.90 -6.28
C VAL A 5 2.82 11.38 -6.14
N LEU A 6 3.86 10.62 -6.49
CA LEU A 6 3.89 9.17 -6.35
C LEU A 6 3.76 8.71 -4.88
N ILE A 7 4.53 9.30 -3.96
CA ILE A 7 4.47 8.98 -2.52
C ILE A 7 3.10 9.39 -1.93
N GLY A 8 2.59 10.56 -2.32
CA GLY A 8 1.27 11.01 -1.90
C GLY A 8 0.16 10.07 -2.37
N PHE A 9 0.25 9.62 -3.61
CA PHE A 9 -0.66 8.62 -4.16
C PHE A 9 -0.52 7.26 -3.45
N GLU A 10 0.71 6.82 -3.15
CA GLU A 10 0.98 5.59 -2.42
C GLU A 10 0.36 5.61 -1.02
N PHE A 11 0.44 6.75 -0.31
CA PHE A 11 -0.23 6.93 0.97
C PHE A 11 -1.75 6.70 0.85
N ILE A 12 -2.40 7.32 -0.14
CA ILE A 12 -3.84 7.13 -0.41
C ILE A 12 -4.14 5.66 -0.73
N MET A 13 -3.28 5.02 -1.54
CA MET A 13 -3.43 3.63 -1.93
C MET A 13 -3.27 2.69 -0.75
N VAL A 14 -2.35 2.90 0.16
CA VAL A 14 -2.18 2.05 1.35
C VAL A 14 -3.42 2.12 2.25
N HIS A 15 -3.99 3.32 2.45
CA HIS A 15 -5.20 3.53 3.25
C HIS A 15 -6.44 2.94 2.58
N SER A 16 -6.59 3.10 1.26
CA SER A 16 -7.72 2.50 0.52
C SER A 16 -7.79 0.98 0.70
N GLY A 17 -6.63 0.31 0.84
CA GLY A 17 -6.55 -1.13 1.09
C GLY A 17 -7.19 -1.52 2.43
N VAL A 18 -6.99 -0.71 3.47
CA VAL A 18 -7.60 -0.93 4.79
C VAL A 18 -9.13 -0.78 4.71
N PHE A 19 -9.62 0.32 4.13
CA PHE A 19 -11.05 0.58 4.03
C PHE A 19 -11.76 -0.45 3.15
N MET A 20 -11.17 -0.83 2.00
CA MET A 20 -11.72 -1.84 1.11
C MET A 20 -11.74 -3.25 1.73
N ALA A 21 -10.83 -3.54 2.67
CA ALA A 21 -10.81 -4.81 3.36
C ALA A 21 -11.89 -4.90 4.47
N ILE A 22 -12.16 -3.79 5.16
CA ILE A 22 -13.14 -3.69 6.26
C ILE A 22 -14.58 -3.63 5.73
N ILE A 23 -14.84 -2.80 4.71
CA ILE A 23 -16.19 -2.51 4.23
C ILE A 23 -16.77 -3.68 3.41
N PRO A 24 -18.08 -3.97 3.51
CA PRO A 24 -18.73 -5.04 2.75
C PRO A 24 -18.62 -4.84 1.22
N ARG A 25 -18.49 -5.96 0.49
CA ARG A 25 -18.17 -6.02 -0.95
C ARG A 25 -19.00 -5.06 -1.81
N LYS A 26 -20.31 -4.99 -1.57
CA LYS A 26 -21.25 -4.15 -2.33
C LYS A 26 -20.95 -2.65 -2.16
N PHE A 27 -20.73 -2.20 -0.93
CA PHE A 27 -20.42 -0.80 -0.64
C PHE A 27 -19.01 -0.41 -1.11
N SER A 28 -18.05 -1.30 -0.98
CA SER A 28 -16.68 -1.06 -1.47
C SER A 28 -16.66 -0.83 -2.99
N LEU A 29 -17.40 -1.63 -3.77
CA LEU A 29 -17.47 -1.49 -5.22
C LEU A 29 -18.14 -0.17 -5.68
N TYR A 30 -19.30 0.17 -5.12
CA TYR A 30 -20.09 1.30 -5.62
C TYR A 30 -19.67 2.66 -5.04
N ILE A 31 -18.97 2.69 -3.90
CA ILE A 31 -18.61 3.94 -3.22
C ILE A 31 -17.10 4.14 -3.15
N LEU A 32 -16.34 3.17 -2.64
CA LEU A 32 -14.90 3.36 -2.44
C LEU A 32 -14.14 3.40 -3.76
N VAL A 33 -14.47 2.54 -4.72
CA VAL A 33 -13.80 2.55 -6.04
C VAL A 33 -13.94 3.89 -6.75
N PRO A 34 -15.14 4.47 -6.95
CA PRO A 34 -15.26 5.78 -7.59
C PRO A 34 -14.68 6.90 -6.73
N PHE A 35 -14.81 6.84 -5.40
CA PHE A 35 -14.22 7.84 -4.51
C PHE A 35 -12.69 7.88 -4.63
N TYR A 36 -12.01 6.73 -4.50
CA TYR A 36 -10.57 6.65 -4.71
C TYR A 36 -10.16 6.86 -6.18
N GLY A 37 -11.05 6.57 -7.12
CA GLY A 37 -10.87 6.89 -8.54
C GLY A 37 -10.82 8.39 -8.80
N LEU A 38 -11.57 9.21 -8.06
CA LEU A 38 -11.46 10.67 -8.14
C LEU A 38 -10.09 11.16 -7.65
N PHE A 39 -9.55 10.57 -6.58
CA PHE A 39 -8.17 10.85 -6.16
C PHE A 39 -7.17 10.42 -7.22
N ALA A 40 -7.31 9.23 -7.79
CA ALA A 40 -6.44 8.77 -8.86
C ALA A 40 -6.48 9.70 -10.09
N LEU A 41 -7.66 10.19 -10.48
CA LEU A 41 -7.81 11.18 -11.55
C LEU A 41 -7.16 12.52 -11.20
N ALA A 42 -7.34 13.00 -9.98
CA ALA A 42 -6.74 14.26 -9.53
C ALA A 42 -5.21 14.20 -9.53
N PHE A 43 -4.62 13.09 -9.05
CA PHE A 43 -3.18 12.87 -9.06
C PHE A 43 -2.65 12.57 -10.48
N ASN A 44 -3.43 11.93 -11.35
CA ASN A 44 -3.05 11.72 -12.74
C ASN A 44 -3.07 13.03 -13.54
N ALA A 45 -3.94 13.99 -13.19
CA ALA A 45 -3.96 15.30 -13.84
C ALA A 45 -2.72 16.14 -13.52
N SER A 46 -1.99 15.84 -12.43
CA SER A 46 -0.72 16.48 -12.11
C SER A 46 0.49 15.78 -12.74
N VAL A 47 0.29 14.76 -13.58
CA VAL A 47 1.36 14.03 -14.26
C VAL A 47 1.05 13.94 -15.75
N THR A 48 2.06 14.08 -16.60
CA THR A 48 1.89 14.06 -18.07
C THR A 48 1.47 12.70 -18.62
N ASP A 49 1.66 11.62 -17.84
CA ASP A 49 1.43 10.24 -18.25
C ASP A 49 0.33 9.56 -17.41
N ASN A 50 -0.35 8.57 -17.99
CA ASN A 50 -1.49 7.89 -17.39
C ASN A 50 -1.12 6.74 -16.43
N GLN A 51 0.15 6.69 -16.01
CA GLN A 51 0.67 5.60 -15.18
C GLN A 51 -0.05 5.49 -13.84
N ILE A 52 -0.43 6.61 -13.22
CA ILE A 52 -1.15 6.62 -11.93
C ILE A 52 -2.51 5.95 -12.07
N LEU A 53 -3.26 6.26 -13.13
CA LEU A 53 -4.54 5.61 -13.42
C LEU A 53 -4.40 4.12 -13.70
N ILE A 54 -3.37 3.72 -14.45
CA ILE A 54 -3.11 2.32 -14.76
C ILE A 54 -2.74 1.54 -13.48
N LEU A 55 -1.83 2.07 -12.66
CA LEU A 55 -1.48 1.50 -11.35
C LEU A 55 -2.68 1.40 -10.43
N PHE A 56 -3.50 2.46 -10.35
CA PHE A 56 -4.74 2.46 -9.59
C PHE A 56 -5.64 1.30 -10.02
N ALA A 57 -5.92 1.19 -11.32
CA ALA A 57 -6.81 0.16 -11.86
C ALA A 57 -6.28 -1.25 -11.56
N LEU A 58 -5.00 -1.52 -11.81
CA LEU A 58 -4.38 -2.82 -11.55
C LEU A 58 -4.43 -3.20 -10.06
N VAL A 59 -4.10 -2.26 -9.17
CA VAL A 59 -4.07 -2.52 -7.73
C VAL A 59 -5.48 -2.71 -7.18
N VAL A 60 -6.45 -1.88 -7.57
CA VAL A 60 -7.84 -2.03 -7.15
C VAL A 60 -8.44 -3.35 -7.66
N LEU A 61 -8.18 -3.72 -8.91
CA LEU A 61 -8.60 -5.01 -9.46
C LEU A 61 -8.01 -6.18 -8.66
N ASN A 62 -6.72 -6.17 -8.36
CA ASN A 62 -6.07 -7.23 -7.60
C ASN A 62 -6.63 -7.32 -6.15
N ARG A 63 -6.88 -6.18 -5.51
CA ARG A 63 -7.44 -6.12 -4.14
C ARG A 63 -8.90 -6.56 -4.08
N MET A 64 -9.67 -6.23 -5.11
CA MET A 64 -11.09 -6.57 -5.21
C MET A 64 -11.32 -7.93 -5.90
N ARG A 65 -10.29 -8.77 -6.08
CA ARG A 65 -10.48 -10.16 -6.55
C ARG A 65 -11.51 -10.94 -5.73
N PHE A 66 -11.62 -10.62 -4.43
CA PHE A 66 -12.59 -11.19 -3.50
C PHE A 66 -14.03 -10.71 -3.72
N ALA A 67 -14.25 -9.68 -4.52
CA ALA A 67 -15.59 -9.24 -4.95
C ALA A 67 -16.14 -10.12 -6.08
N PHE A 68 -15.26 -10.75 -6.88
CA PHE A 68 -15.63 -11.60 -8.01
C PHE A 68 -15.66 -13.09 -7.66
N THR A 69 -14.94 -13.50 -6.60
CA THR A 69 -14.86 -14.91 -6.17
C THR A 69 -15.33 -15.06 -4.73
N ASP A 70 -16.15 -16.08 -4.44
CA ASP A 70 -16.59 -16.35 -3.08
C ASP A 70 -15.47 -17.01 -2.27
N VAL A 71 -14.83 -16.21 -1.42
CA VAL A 71 -13.66 -16.63 -0.63
C VAL A 71 -14.05 -16.85 0.84
N PRO A 72 -13.56 -17.92 1.50
CA PRO A 72 -13.88 -18.22 2.89
C PRO A 72 -13.48 -17.10 3.86
N PRO A 73 -14.26 -16.90 4.94
CA PRO A 73 -14.12 -15.75 5.85
C PRO A 73 -12.73 -15.65 6.50
N ILE A 74 -12.05 -16.79 6.72
CA ILE A 74 -10.70 -16.84 7.29
C ILE A 74 -9.65 -16.14 6.41
N VAL A 75 -9.78 -16.25 5.08
CA VAL A 75 -8.85 -15.60 4.14
C VAL A 75 -9.11 -14.10 4.09
N LYS A 76 -10.37 -13.68 4.25
CA LYS A 76 -10.75 -12.27 4.32
C LYS A 76 -10.13 -11.59 5.56
N VAL A 77 -10.24 -12.20 6.74
CA VAL A 77 -9.65 -11.67 7.98
C VAL A 77 -8.13 -11.52 7.85
N ARG A 78 -7.45 -12.51 7.25
CA ARG A 78 -6.01 -12.42 6.97
C ARG A 78 -5.66 -11.26 6.05
N SER A 79 -6.44 -11.03 4.99
CA SER A 79 -6.24 -9.92 4.06
C SER A 79 -6.41 -8.56 4.74
N ILE A 80 -7.37 -8.44 5.66
CA ILE A 80 -7.58 -7.24 6.48
C ILE A 80 -6.36 -6.99 7.38
N LEU A 81 -5.93 -8.00 8.14
CA LEU A 81 -4.75 -7.90 9.01
C LEU A 81 -3.50 -7.49 8.25
N PHE A 82 -3.26 -8.11 7.09
CA PHE A 82 -2.13 -7.74 6.23
C PHE A 82 -2.21 -6.27 5.79
N SER A 83 -3.39 -5.80 5.36
CA SER A 83 -3.56 -4.42 4.90
C SER A 83 -3.37 -3.40 6.02
N VAL A 84 -3.86 -3.71 7.23
CA VAL A 84 -3.66 -2.86 8.42
C VAL A 84 -2.19 -2.79 8.82
N LEU A 85 -1.50 -3.94 8.86
CA LEU A 85 -0.08 -4.00 9.18
C LEU A 85 0.77 -3.31 8.11
N ALA A 86 0.44 -3.46 6.83
CA ALA A 86 1.08 -2.74 5.73
C ALA A 86 0.93 -1.22 5.88
N ALA A 87 -0.26 -0.74 6.25
CA ALA A 87 -0.49 0.68 6.51
C ALA A 87 0.29 1.20 7.71
N PHE A 88 0.37 0.41 8.77
CA PHE A 88 1.17 0.74 9.95
C PHE A 88 2.67 0.79 9.62
N ILE A 89 3.19 -0.19 8.87
CA ILE A 89 4.58 -0.20 8.42
C ILE A 89 4.88 1.03 7.56
N TYR A 90 4.02 1.37 6.59
CA TYR A 90 4.18 2.56 5.77
C TYR A 90 4.30 3.83 6.63
N PHE A 91 3.39 4.00 7.60
CA PHE A 91 3.38 5.16 8.49
C PHE A 91 4.63 5.23 9.38
N VAL A 92 5.07 4.11 9.94
CA VAL A 92 6.31 4.08 10.74
C VAL A 92 7.53 4.34 9.87
N SER A 93 7.59 3.75 8.67
CA SER A 93 8.70 3.93 7.73
C SER A 93 8.86 5.40 7.33
N ILE A 94 7.77 6.12 7.04
CA ILE A 94 7.87 7.53 6.64
C ILE A 94 8.28 8.42 7.84
N MET A 95 7.76 8.15 9.04
CA MET A 95 8.11 8.87 10.27
C MET A 95 9.56 8.65 10.71
N VAL A 96 10.14 7.49 10.40
CA VAL A 96 11.52 7.14 10.75
C VAL A 96 12.50 7.63 9.69
N MET A 97 12.20 7.46 8.41
CA MET A 97 13.12 7.78 7.31
C MET A 97 13.27 9.27 7.05
N LEU A 98 12.20 10.06 7.19
CA LEU A 98 12.26 11.51 7.02
C LEU A 98 13.30 12.18 7.96
N PRO A 99 13.28 11.95 9.29
CA PRO A 99 14.26 12.54 10.20
C PRO A 99 15.64 11.86 10.16
N LEU A 100 15.74 10.59 9.73
CA LEU A 100 17.03 9.89 9.58
C LEU A 100 17.80 10.27 8.31
N GLY A 101 17.23 11.15 7.48
CA GLY A 101 17.85 11.63 6.25
C GLY A 101 19.31 12.08 6.39
N GLY A 102 19.67 12.72 7.51
CA GLY A 102 21.05 13.18 7.75
C GLY A 102 22.08 12.07 8.02
N PHE A 103 21.65 10.83 8.27
CA PHE A 103 22.53 9.67 8.47
C PHE A 103 22.62 8.77 7.23
N LEU A 104 21.79 8.99 6.22
CA LEU A 104 21.76 8.20 5.00
C LEU A 104 22.87 8.69 4.06
N PRO A 105 23.83 7.82 3.69
CA PRO A 105 24.83 8.19 2.70
C PRO A 105 24.16 8.41 1.34
N GLU A 106 24.57 9.47 0.64
CA GLU A 106 23.96 9.90 -0.62
C GLU A 106 24.25 8.94 -1.80
N PHE A 107 25.16 7.97 -1.62
CA PHE A 107 25.55 6.97 -2.62
C PHE A 107 25.84 7.53 -4.03
N GLY A 108 26.32 8.78 -4.11
CA GLY A 108 26.63 9.46 -5.38
C GLY A 108 25.45 10.14 -6.07
N LEU A 109 24.26 10.13 -5.46
CA LEU A 109 23.10 10.97 -5.83
C LEU A 109 23.19 12.33 -5.14
N ASP A 110 24.35 12.98 -5.26
CA ASP A 110 24.58 14.34 -4.74
C ASP A 110 23.83 15.37 -5.61
N TYR A 111 23.55 16.54 -5.05
CA TYR A 111 22.87 17.65 -5.71
C TYR A 111 23.54 18.02 -7.05
N SER A 112 24.87 17.92 -7.12
CA SER A 112 25.65 18.15 -8.34
C SER A 112 25.26 17.20 -9.49
N TYR A 113 25.11 15.91 -9.20
CA TYR A 113 24.65 14.89 -10.16
C TYR A 113 23.20 15.14 -10.61
N TYR A 114 22.34 15.58 -9.69
CA TYR A 114 20.94 15.92 -9.98
C TYR A 114 20.82 17.11 -10.94
N THR A 115 21.55 18.20 -10.70
CA THR A 115 21.55 19.38 -11.60
C THR A 115 22.13 19.09 -12.99
N GLU A 116 23.12 18.20 -13.10
CA GLU A 116 23.78 17.93 -14.38
C GLU A 116 22.97 16.96 -15.28
N PHE A 117 22.25 16.00 -14.69
CA PHE A 117 21.58 14.93 -15.45
C PHE A 117 20.05 14.87 -15.28
N MET A 118 19.48 15.39 -14.19
CA MET A 118 18.04 15.24 -13.87
C MET A 118 17.24 16.54 -13.96
N GLU A 119 17.81 17.70 -13.61
CA GLU A 119 17.13 19.01 -13.67
C GLU A 119 16.57 19.38 -15.07
N PRO A 120 17.24 19.07 -16.21
CA PRO A 120 16.67 19.33 -17.53
C PRO A 120 15.41 18.52 -17.85
N LEU A 121 15.08 17.51 -17.05
CA LEU A 121 13.96 16.57 -17.28
C LEU A 121 12.76 16.81 -16.35
N GLU A 122 12.89 17.61 -15.30
CA GLU A 122 11.84 17.85 -14.30
C GLU A 122 11.37 19.32 -14.35
N HIS A 123 10.24 19.54 -15.01
CA HIS A 123 9.48 20.78 -14.89
C HIS A 123 8.38 20.60 -13.84
N SER A 124 8.51 21.32 -12.71
CA SER A 124 7.44 21.62 -11.72
C SER A 124 7.04 20.38 -10.90
N VAL A 125 7.18 20.27 -9.59
CA VAL A 125 6.63 21.08 -8.48
C VAL A 125 7.33 20.64 -7.19
N GLY A 126 7.92 21.58 -6.47
CA GLY A 126 8.84 21.31 -5.35
C GLY A 126 8.28 20.49 -4.18
N GLY A 127 9.08 19.53 -3.74
CA GLY A 127 9.01 18.87 -2.43
C GLY A 127 10.40 18.41 -1.96
N ASP A 128 10.60 18.19 -0.65
CA ASP A 128 11.89 17.77 -0.09
C ASP A 128 12.42 16.45 -0.70
N PHE A 129 11.53 15.61 -1.24
CA PHE A 129 11.88 14.35 -1.88
C PHE A 129 12.52 14.49 -3.27
N GLU A 130 12.29 15.60 -3.98
CA GLU A 130 12.97 15.90 -5.26
C GLU A 130 14.40 16.40 -5.03
N ARG A 131 14.62 17.13 -3.93
CA ARG A 131 15.95 17.64 -3.59
C ARG A 131 16.88 16.55 -3.07
N GLU A 132 16.32 15.51 -2.43
CA GLU A 132 17.09 14.44 -1.79
C GLU A 132 16.56 13.05 -2.19
N PRO A 133 16.73 12.65 -3.47
CA PRO A 133 16.17 11.40 -4.02
C PRO A 133 16.71 10.14 -3.32
N HIS A 134 17.91 10.20 -2.74
CA HIS A 134 18.50 9.12 -1.95
C HIS A 134 17.62 8.73 -0.74
N ARG A 135 16.93 9.69 -0.12
CA ARG A 135 16.02 9.44 1.01
C ARG A 135 14.79 8.68 0.58
N LEU A 136 14.25 9.02 -0.59
CA LEU A 136 13.10 8.33 -1.17
C LEU A 136 13.42 6.88 -1.53
N ILE A 137 14.57 6.65 -2.17
CA ILE A 137 15.00 5.29 -2.54
C ILE A 137 15.20 4.44 -1.29
N ALA A 138 15.84 4.99 -0.24
CA ALA A 138 16.02 4.30 1.03
C ALA A 138 14.68 3.98 1.71
N PHE A 139 13.73 4.93 1.70
CA PHE A 139 12.38 4.71 2.19
C PHE A 139 11.68 3.56 1.44
N GLY A 140 11.65 3.62 0.10
CA GLY A 140 11.02 2.58 -0.72
C GLY A 140 11.64 1.22 -0.48
N ALA A 141 12.98 1.13 -0.44
CA ALA A 141 13.69 -0.11 -0.18
C ALA A 141 13.30 -0.74 1.17
N VAL A 142 13.30 0.04 2.25
CA VAL A 142 12.92 -0.48 3.57
C VAL A 142 11.44 -0.82 3.64
N PHE A 143 10.58 0.02 3.09
CA PHE A 143 9.14 -0.23 3.06
C PHE A 143 8.80 -1.55 2.35
N PHE A 144 9.29 -1.74 1.12
CA PHE A 144 9.04 -2.98 0.37
C PHE A 144 9.71 -4.20 0.99
N LEU A 145 10.88 -4.06 1.60
CA LEU A 145 11.55 -5.15 2.31
C LEU A 145 10.74 -5.58 3.54
N LEU A 146 10.25 -4.64 4.34
CA LEU A 146 9.40 -4.94 5.48
C LEU A 146 8.06 -5.56 5.06
N LEU A 147 7.48 -5.11 3.96
CA LEU A 147 6.29 -5.75 3.37
C LEU A 147 6.57 -7.20 2.94
N ALA A 148 7.70 -7.45 2.27
CA ALA A 148 8.09 -8.79 1.86
C ALA A 148 8.30 -9.73 3.06
N ILE A 149 8.94 -9.24 4.12
CA ILE A 149 9.08 -9.97 5.39
C ILE A 149 7.70 -10.28 5.98
N LEU A 150 6.81 -9.28 6.06
CA LEU A 150 5.45 -9.46 6.57
C LEU A 150 4.69 -10.52 5.77
N GLU A 151 4.78 -10.50 4.45
CA GLU A 151 4.13 -11.47 3.57
C GLU A 151 4.68 -12.88 3.82
N LEU A 152 6.01 -13.03 3.90
CA LEU A 152 6.68 -14.30 4.18
C LEU A 152 6.25 -14.90 5.53
N PHE A 153 6.18 -14.08 6.58
CA PHE A 153 5.69 -14.50 7.90
C PHE A 153 4.22 -14.92 7.83
N SER A 154 3.37 -14.13 7.17
CA SER A 154 1.95 -14.46 7.02
C SER A 154 1.73 -15.77 6.26
N GLY A 155 2.54 -16.06 5.24
CA GLY A 155 2.49 -17.29 4.45
C GLY A 155 2.98 -18.51 5.21
N THR A 156 4.04 -18.35 5.99
CA THR A 156 4.59 -19.41 6.85
C THR A 156 3.63 -19.77 7.98
N MET A 157 2.98 -18.77 8.58
CA MET A 157 1.97 -18.96 9.63
C MET A 157 0.73 -19.69 9.09
N ALA A 158 0.30 -19.37 7.86
CA ALA A 158 -0.80 -20.08 7.19
C ALA A 158 -0.48 -21.56 6.89
N LYS A 159 0.77 -21.88 6.51
CA LYS A 159 1.22 -23.27 6.35
C LYS A 159 1.24 -24.02 7.69
N ARG A 160 1.68 -23.38 8.78
CA ARG A 160 1.65 -23.97 10.13
C ARG A 160 0.22 -24.19 10.65
N MET A 161 -0.70 -23.26 10.41
CA MET A 161 -2.12 -23.43 10.80
C MET A 161 -2.80 -24.58 10.05
N LYS A 162 -2.47 -24.80 8.77
CA LYS A 162 -2.97 -25.95 8.00
C LYS A 162 -2.37 -27.28 8.47
N SER A 163 -1.15 -27.27 9.01
CA SER A 163 -0.44 -28.46 9.51
C SER A 163 -0.86 -28.89 10.92
N SER A 164 -1.38 -27.99 11.76
CA SER A 164 -1.68 -28.30 13.17
C SER A 164 -3.07 -28.87 13.45
N GLY A 165 -4.00 -28.91 12.48
CA GLY A 165 -5.30 -29.60 12.62
C GLY A 165 -6.23 -29.20 13.79
N GLY A 166 -5.81 -28.34 14.71
CA GLY A 166 -6.43 -28.18 16.03
C GLY A 166 -7.26 -26.92 16.25
N ILE A 167 -7.34 -26.01 15.27
CA ILE A 167 -8.09 -24.75 15.39
C ILE A 167 -9.46 -24.83 14.68
N PHE A 168 -9.82 -25.97 14.08
CA PHE A 168 -11.20 -26.20 13.61
C PHE A 168 -12.21 -26.23 14.78
N LEU A 169 -11.75 -26.49 16.01
CA LEU A 169 -12.60 -26.56 17.21
C LEU A 169 -12.67 -25.26 18.03
N LEU A 170 -11.84 -24.26 17.76
CA LEU A 170 -11.83 -22.99 18.54
C LEU A 170 -12.59 -21.85 17.85
N PHE A 171 -12.98 -22.02 16.58
CA PHE A 171 -13.76 -21.04 15.82
C PHE A 171 -15.16 -21.55 15.42
N SER A 172 -15.54 -22.77 15.78
CA SER A 172 -16.94 -23.24 15.65
C SER A 172 -17.90 -22.50 16.58
N ASP A 173 -17.37 -21.84 17.62
CA ASP A 173 -18.17 -21.13 18.63
C ASP A 173 -18.40 -19.64 18.29
N PHE A 174 -17.85 -19.14 17.19
CA PHE A 174 -18.15 -17.79 16.67
C PHE A 174 -19.16 -17.87 15.50
N GLU A 175 -20.30 -18.52 15.77
CA GLU A 175 -21.49 -18.36 14.95
C GLU A 175 -22.11 -16.98 15.26
N PRO A 176 -22.27 -16.07 14.28
CA PRO A 176 -22.98 -14.82 14.54
C PRO A 176 -24.46 -15.14 14.80
N MET A 177 -24.90 -14.91 16.04
CA MET A 177 -26.31 -14.90 16.49
C MET A 177 -27.16 -13.82 15.77
N SER A 178 -27.24 -13.86 14.43
CA SER A 178 -28.14 -13.02 13.62
C SER A 178 -29.18 -13.82 12.85
N LYS A 179 -29.37 -15.09 13.22
CA LYS A 179 -30.44 -15.95 12.68
C LYS A 179 -31.35 -16.53 13.77
N ARG A 180 -31.70 -15.69 14.75
CA ARG A 180 -32.91 -15.88 15.55
C ARG A 180 -33.63 -14.54 15.59
N PHE A 181 -34.89 -14.58 15.16
CA PHE A 181 -35.84 -13.49 14.91
C PHE A 181 -35.76 -12.88 13.51
#